data_AF-A0A7T2YT77-F1
#
_entry.id   AF-A0A7T2YT77-F1
#
_cell.length_a   1.000
_cell.length_b   1.000
_cell.length_c   1.000
_cell.angle_alpha   90.00
_cell.angle_beta   90.00
_cell.angle_gamma   90.00
#
_symmetry.space_group_name_H-M   'P 1'
#
loop_
_entity.id
_entity.type
_entity.pdbx_description
1 polymer ?
#
loop_
_entity_poly.entity_id
_entity_poly.type
_entity_poly.pdbx_seq_one_letter_code
_entity_poly.pdbx_strand_id
1 'polypeptide(L)'
;MVAAALAALGTPALAADYATCLLDNLPGVKNGPAHAAALNLCGSKYPDLFFEVRRGSGRGLLGPKSPEQCTLDKARDTSWQPAAGMIMRACGCLYTPNAGPTDMCERYPLSAEIRTQHPLVKTDAELLKLETHYRKIYTAHPDADALFARKDFWAWVTQDKGRESAITKGSTDTVIRTMSEFKANDWERGTMKAPPSGSNPFADPNYGKELLQK
;
A
#
# COMPACT_ATOMS: atom_id res chain seq x y z
N MET A 1 -31.79 45.56 8.34
CA MET A 1 -31.55 44.18 8.81
C MET A 1 -31.39 43.30 7.58
N VAL A 2 -30.19 42.81 7.30
CA VAL A 2 -29.96 41.83 6.21
C VAL A 2 -29.28 40.63 6.86
N ALA A 3 -30.05 39.54 7.02
CA ALA A 3 -29.54 38.27 7.51
C ALA A 3 -28.83 37.56 6.35
N ALA A 4 -27.49 37.51 6.42
CA ALA A 4 -26.69 36.70 5.52
C ALA A 4 -26.75 35.24 5.98
N ALA A 5 -27.53 34.42 5.27
CA ALA A 5 -27.56 32.98 5.45
C ALA A 5 -26.27 32.37 4.88
N LEU A 6 -25.37 31.90 5.75
CA LEU A 6 -24.26 31.03 5.35
C LEU A 6 -24.82 29.63 5.08
N ALA A 7 -25.04 29.33 3.80
CA ALA A 7 -25.22 27.97 3.33
C ALA A 7 -23.85 27.26 3.35
N ALA A 8 -23.58 26.50 4.41
CA ALA A 8 -22.50 25.53 4.41
C ALA A 8 -22.84 24.44 3.40
N LEU A 9 -22.21 24.49 2.23
CA LEU A 9 -22.17 23.38 1.28
C LEU A 9 -21.46 22.23 1.99
N GLY A 10 -22.23 21.33 2.60
CA GLY A 10 -21.74 20.03 3.05
C GLY A 10 -21.30 19.26 1.80
N THR A 11 -20.00 19.24 1.53
CA THR A 11 -19.46 18.24 0.62
C THR A 11 -19.87 16.87 1.18
N PRO A 12 -20.47 15.98 0.37
CA PRO A 12 -20.65 14.61 0.82
C PRO A 12 -19.27 14.11 1.23
N ALA A 13 -19.17 13.49 2.40
CA ALA A 13 -17.95 12.90 2.90
C ALA A 13 -17.51 11.83 1.90
N LEU A 14 -16.76 12.24 0.87
CA LEU A 14 -16.04 11.35 -0.01
C LEU A 14 -15.13 10.57 0.94
N ALA A 15 -15.29 9.25 0.99
CA ALA A 15 -14.35 8.37 1.67
C ALA A 15 -12.92 8.91 1.43
N ALA A 16 -12.24 9.33 2.49
CA ALA A 16 -10.94 9.97 2.33
C ALA A 16 -9.85 8.93 2.04
N ASP A 17 -10.11 7.67 2.40
CA ASP A 17 -9.18 6.56 2.34
C ASP A 17 -9.90 5.20 2.26
N TYR A 18 -9.11 4.13 2.18
CA TYR A 18 -9.61 2.76 2.08
C TYR A 18 -10.48 2.36 3.28
N ALA A 19 -10.06 2.69 4.50
CA ALA A 19 -10.77 2.29 5.72
C ALA A 19 -12.15 2.96 5.80
N THR A 20 -12.24 4.24 5.44
CA THR A 20 -13.50 4.99 5.39
C THR A 20 -14.43 4.39 4.34
N CYS A 21 -13.89 4.05 3.15
CA CYS A 21 -14.66 3.38 2.11
C CYS A 21 -15.27 2.06 2.59
N LEU A 22 -14.51 1.27 3.36
CA LEU A 22 -15.03 0.04 3.96
C LEU A 22 -16.17 0.32 4.96
N LEU A 23 -16.04 1.36 5.80
CA LEU A 23 -17.08 1.75 6.76
C LEU A 23 -18.34 2.35 6.12
N ASP A 24 -18.28 2.72 4.85
CA ASP A 24 -19.41 3.19 4.06
C ASP A 24 -20.12 2.05 3.32
N ASN A 25 -19.40 0.99 2.94
CA ASN A 25 -19.92 -0.06 2.06
C ASN A 25 -20.16 -1.43 2.72
N LEU A 26 -19.52 -1.73 3.85
CA LEU A 26 -19.68 -3.01 4.55
C LEU A 26 -20.85 -3.09 5.54
N PRO A 27 -21.33 -2.01 6.19
CA PRO A 27 -22.48 -2.10 7.08
C PRO A 27 -23.71 -2.72 6.39
N GLY A 28 -24.33 -3.71 7.04
CA GLY A 28 -25.52 -4.39 6.52
C GLY A 28 -25.23 -5.52 5.52
N VAL A 29 -23.97 -5.80 5.17
CA VAL A 29 -23.61 -6.91 4.28
C VAL A 29 -23.96 -8.27 4.91
N LYS A 30 -24.62 -9.12 4.12
CA LYS A 30 -25.16 -10.42 4.58
C LYS A 30 -24.60 -11.64 3.85
N ASN A 31 -23.74 -11.46 2.85
CA ASN A 31 -23.19 -12.58 2.06
C ASN A 31 -21.81 -12.26 1.47
N GLY A 32 -21.14 -13.31 1.00
CA GLY A 32 -19.82 -13.24 0.38
C GLY A 32 -19.74 -12.37 -0.88
N PRO A 33 -20.67 -12.46 -1.85
CA PRO A 33 -20.63 -11.64 -3.05
C PRO A 33 -20.67 -10.13 -2.79
N ALA A 34 -21.56 -9.66 -1.91
CA ALA A 34 -21.64 -8.25 -1.54
C ALA A 34 -20.36 -7.78 -0.80
N HIS A 35 -19.80 -8.64 0.05
CA HIS A 35 -18.51 -8.39 0.69
C HIS A 35 -17.38 -8.22 -0.33
N ALA A 36 -17.24 -9.17 -1.26
CA ALA A 36 -16.22 -9.11 -2.30
C ALA A 36 -16.37 -7.87 -3.20
N ALA A 37 -17.61 -7.51 -3.56
CA ALA A 37 -17.88 -6.30 -4.33
C ALA A 37 -17.45 -5.03 -3.59
N ALA A 38 -17.74 -4.93 -2.29
CA ALA A 38 -17.31 -3.79 -1.46
C ALA A 38 -15.78 -3.70 -1.37
N LEU A 39 -15.09 -4.83 -1.17
CA LEU A 39 -13.62 -4.87 -1.15
C LEU A 39 -13.03 -4.45 -2.50
N ASN A 40 -13.56 -4.96 -3.60
CA ASN A 40 -13.08 -4.63 -4.95
C ASN A 40 -13.31 -3.15 -5.28
N LEU A 41 -14.49 -2.62 -4.94
CA LEU A 41 -14.82 -1.21 -5.14
C LEU A 41 -13.83 -0.32 -4.38
N CYS A 42 -13.65 -0.57 -3.08
CA CYS A 42 -12.72 0.21 -2.27
C CYS A 42 -11.26 0.01 -2.70
N GLY A 43 -10.86 -1.22 -3.04
CA GLY A 43 -9.49 -1.53 -3.47
C GLY A 43 -9.13 -0.89 -4.81
N SER A 44 -10.07 -0.82 -5.76
CA SER A 44 -9.86 -0.13 -7.04
C SER A 44 -9.67 1.37 -6.87
N LYS A 45 -10.33 1.97 -5.87
CA LYS A 45 -10.25 3.41 -5.59
C LYS A 45 -9.04 3.77 -4.74
N TYR A 46 -8.62 2.87 -3.86
CA TYR A 46 -7.48 3.02 -2.96
C TYR A 46 -6.55 1.81 -3.08
N PRO A 47 -5.68 1.77 -4.12
CA PRO A 47 -4.88 0.59 -4.45
C PRO A 47 -3.84 0.23 -3.37
N ASP A 48 -3.45 1.19 -2.54
CA ASP A 48 -2.54 0.96 -1.41
C ASP A 48 -3.27 0.47 -0.13
N LEU A 49 -4.59 0.28 -0.19
CA LEU A 49 -5.40 -0.30 0.90
C LEU A 49 -5.13 0.40 2.25
N PHE A 50 -4.84 -0.38 3.30
CA PHE A 50 -4.53 0.14 4.65
C PHE A 50 -3.13 0.75 4.80
N PHE A 51 -2.23 0.57 3.83
CA PHE A 51 -0.85 1.07 3.93
C PHE A 51 -0.76 2.60 3.83
N GLU A 52 -1.73 3.25 3.22
CA GLU A 52 -1.82 4.73 3.14
C GLU A 52 -2.86 5.31 4.11
N VAL A 53 -3.46 4.47 4.96
CA VAL A 53 -4.38 4.95 6.00
C VAL A 53 -3.59 5.26 7.26
N ARG A 54 -3.61 6.52 7.69
CA ARG A 54 -3.00 6.93 8.96
C ARG A 54 -3.87 6.44 10.12
N ARG A 55 -3.25 5.81 11.12
CA ARG A 55 -3.94 5.40 12.35
C ARG A 55 -4.55 6.63 13.03
N GLY A 56 -5.72 6.44 13.62
CA GLY A 56 -6.41 7.50 14.35
C GLY A 56 -6.94 8.64 13.48
N SER A 57 -6.87 8.55 12.14
CA SER A 57 -7.31 9.60 11.22
C SER A 57 -8.82 9.87 11.28
N GLY A 58 -9.61 8.90 11.73
CA GLY A 58 -11.05 9.06 11.98
C GLY A 58 -11.38 9.75 13.30
N ARG A 59 -10.41 9.92 14.22
CA ARG A 59 -10.62 10.56 15.52
C ARG A 59 -10.80 12.08 15.34
N GLY A 60 -12.04 12.49 15.16
CA GLY A 60 -12.46 13.90 15.10
C GLY A 60 -13.39 14.31 16.24
N LEU A 61 -13.78 15.59 16.26
CA LEU A 61 -14.73 16.12 17.24
C LEU A 61 -16.08 15.36 17.19
N LEU A 62 -16.51 14.98 15.99
CA LEU A 62 -17.82 14.36 15.72
C LEU A 62 -17.78 12.83 15.47
N GLY A 63 -16.59 12.21 15.47
CA GLY A 63 -16.43 10.77 15.22
C GLY A 63 -16.49 9.90 16.49
N PRO A 64 -16.62 8.57 16.35
CA PRO A 64 -16.44 7.60 17.42
C PRO A 64 -15.19 7.87 18.25
N LYS A 65 -15.27 7.63 19.57
CA LYS A 65 -14.17 7.89 20.51
C LYS A 65 -13.26 6.67 20.70
N SER A 66 -13.73 5.49 20.31
CA SER A 66 -12.96 4.25 20.35
C SER A 66 -13.28 3.32 19.17
N PRO A 67 -12.38 2.37 18.86
CA PRO A 67 -12.63 1.30 17.89
C PRO A 67 -13.88 0.48 18.19
N GLU A 68 -14.14 0.19 19.46
CA GLU A 68 -15.26 -0.65 19.91
C GLU A 68 -16.58 0.05 19.68
N GLN A 69 -16.65 1.36 19.99
CA GLN A 69 -17.84 2.17 19.69
C GLN A 69 -18.13 2.17 18.18
N CYS A 70 -17.10 2.44 17.36
CA CYS A 70 -17.24 2.39 15.91
C CYS A 70 -17.72 1.01 15.42
N THR A 71 -17.12 -0.07 15.94
CA THR A 71 -17.43 -1.44 15.52
C THR A 71 -18.86 -1.80 15.89
N LEU A 72 -19.28 -1.48 17.13
CA LEU A 72 -20.64 -1.70 17.59
C LEU A 72 -21.65 -0.97 16.69
N ASP A 73 -21.40 0.31 16.39
CA ASP A 73 -22.32 1.12 15.59
C ASP A 73 -22.40 0.65 14.14
N LYS A 74 -21.25 0.31 13.53
CA LYS A 74 -21.15 0.00 12.10
C LYS A 74 -21.45 -1.46 11.76
N ALA A 75 -21.16 -2.40 12.66
CA ALA A 75 -21.30 -3.83 12.39
C ALA A 75 -22.63 -4.44 12.86
N ARG A 76 -23.44 -3.71 13.66
CA ARG A 76 -24.66 -4.25 14.29
C ARG A 76 -25.63 -4.97 13.36
N ASP A 77 -25.75 -4.52 12.10
CA ASP A 77 -26.70 -5.03 11.11
C ASP A 77 -26.02 -5.99 10.09
N THR A 78 -24.72 -6.25 10.26
CA THR A 78 -23.89 -7.05 9.35
C THR A 78 -23.85 -8.50 9.83
N SER A 79 -24.45 -9.42 9.07
CA SER A 79 -24.52 -10.85 9.43
C SER A 79 -23.40 -11.68 8.80
N TRP A 80 -22.76 -11.20 7.74
CA TRP A 80 -21.61 -11.87 7.14
C TRP A 80 -20.35 -11.61 7.97
N GLN A 81 -19.87 -12.64 8.66
CA GLN A 81 -18.76 -12.51 9.62
C GLN A 81 -17.48 -11.89 9.03
N PRO A 82 -17.02 -12.24 7.81
CA PRO A 82 -15.89 -11.55 7.19
C PRO A 82 -16.11 -10.05 6.96
N ALA A 83 -17.33 -9.61 6.66
CA ALA A 83 -17.64 -8.18 6.53
C ALA A 83 -17.59 -7.49 7.90
N ALA A 84 -18.16 -8.09 8.94
CA ALA A 84 -18.07 -7.57 10.30
C ALA A 84 -16.61 -7.48 10.79
N GLY A 85 -15.78 -8.49 10.48
CA GLY A 85 -14.35 -8.47 10.78
C GLY A 85 -13.58 -7.35 10.06
N MET A 86 -13.93 -7.05 8.81
CA MET A 86 -13.32 -5.93 8.09
C MET A 86 -13.79 -4.57 8.60
N ILE A 87 -15.05 -4.43 9.04
CA ILE A 87 -15.51 -3.24 9.77
C ILE A 87 -14.68 -3.05 11.04
N MET A 88 -14.51 -4.11 11.84
CA MET A 88 -13.70 -4.07 13.05
C MET A 88 -12.25 -3.64 12.76
N ARG A 89 -11.62 -4.16 11.70
CA ARG A 89 -10.28 -3.75 11.27
C ARG A 89 -10.22 -2.27 10.88
N ALA A 90 -11.19 -1.79 10.09
CA ALA A 90 -11.25 -0.39 9.69
C ALA A 90 -11.48 0.54 10.88
N CYS A 91 -12.36 0.16 11.81
CA CYS A 91 -12.56 0.90 13.06
C CYS A 91 -11.30 0.92 13.93
N GLY A 92 -10.62 -0.22 14.09
CA GLY A 92 -9.34 -0.33 14.78
C GLY A 92 -8.27 0.58 14.18
N CYS A 93 -8.20 0.65 12.86
CA CYS A 93 -7.32 1.57 12.16
C CYS A 93 -7.67 3.05 12.42
N LEU A 94 -8.91 3.45 12.15
CA LEU A 94 -9.31 4.86 12.17
C LEU A 94 -9.48 5.46 13.56
N TYR A 95 -9.81 4.64 14.56
CA TYR A 95 -10.21 5.13 15.89
C TYR A 95 -9.27 4.68 17.02
N THR A 96 -8.20 3.95 16.75
CA THR A 96 -7.10 3.78 17.72
C THR A 96 -6.28 5.08 17.78
N PRO A 97 -5.87 5.58 18.96
CA PRO A 97 -4.94 6.70 19.05
C PRO A 97 -3.68 6.46 18.23
N ASN A 98 -3.14 7.49 17.58
CA ASN A 98 -1.89 7.38 16.86
C ASN A 98 -0.68 7.74 17.73
N ALA A 99 0.45 7.11 17.42
CA ALA A 99 1.74 7.39 18.06
C ALA A 99 2.53 8.53 17.38
N GLY A 100 2.04 9.05 16.24
CA GLY A 100 2.72 10.10 15.49
C GLY A 100 2.28 10.18 14.02
N PRO A 101 2.91 11.07 13.23
CA PRO A 101 2.54 11.30 11.83
C PRO A 101 2.84 10.13 10.89
N THR A 102 3.76 9.25 11.26
CA THR A 102 4.18 8.05 10.49
C THR A 102 3.47 6.77 10.95
N ASP A 103 2.50 6.91 11.87
CA ASP A 103 1.79 5.79 12.44
C ASP A 103 0.68 5.33 11.49
N MET A 104 1.03 4.42 10.58
CA MET A 104 0.12 3.87 9.56
C MET A 104 -0.63 2.64 10.09
N CYS A 105 -1.81 2.40 9.55
CA CYS A 105 -2.62 1.23 9.91
C CYS A 105 -1.97 -0.09 9.52
N GLU A 106 -1.23 -0.08 8.42
CA GLU A 106 -0.39 -1.20 8.01
C GLU A 106 0.99 -0.69 7.57
N ARG A 107 2.03 -1.45 7.92
CA ARG A 107 3.40 -1.16 7.52
C ARG A 107 3.97 -2.37 6.80
N TYR A 108 4.92 -2.11 5.92
CA TYR A 108 5.70 -3.14 5.26
C TYR A 108 7.08 -3.19 5.92
N PRO A 109 7.25 -3.89 7.06
CA PRO A 109 8.50 -3.86 7.79
C PRO A 109 9.61 -4.47 6.93
N LEU A 110 10.61 -3.66 6.59
CA LEU A 110 11.80 -4.17 5.91
C LEU A 110 12.57 -5.12 6.82
N SER A 111 13.19 -6.14 6.21
CA SER A 111 14.08 -7.05 6.92
C SER A 111 15.31 -6.30 7.46
N ALA A 112 16.01 -6.91 8.42
CA ALA A 112 17.23 -6.34 8.97
C ALA A 112 18.27 -6.12 7.87
N GLU A 113 18.41 -7.09 6.96
CA GLU A 113 19.33 -7.07 5.83
C GLU A 113 19.08 -5.85 4.94
N ILE A 114 17.83 -5.65 4.50
CA ILE A 114 17.45 -4.47 3.71
C ILE A 114 17.77 -3.19 4.47
N ARG A 115 17.46 -3.13 5.77
CA ARG A 115 17.78 -1.95 6.58
C ARG A 115 19.29 -1.69 6.70
N THR A 116 20.13 -2.73 6.80
CA THR A 116 21.60 -2.54 6.86
C THR A 116 22.20 -2.03 5.56
N GLN A 117 21.57 -2.39 4.45
CA GLN A 117 21.90 -1.85 3.14
C GLN A 117 21.43 -0.41 3.01
N HIS A 118 20.58 0.04 3.95
CA HIS A 118 20.07 1.38 4.04
C HIS A 118 20.62 2.29 5.19
N PRO A 119 21.93 2.58 5.29
CA PRO A 119 22.52 3.36 6.39
C PRO A 119 22.22 4.88 6.51
N LEU A 120 21.65 5.57 5.51
CA LEU A 120 21.28 7.00 5.61
C LEU A 120 19.82 7.19 6.02
N VAL A 121 19.02 6.13 6.18
CA VAL A 121 17.69 6.24 6.78
C VAL A 121 17.88 6.55 8.26
N LYS A 122 17.58 7.78 8.66
CA LYS A 122 17.81 8.29 10.02
C LYS A 122 16.52 8.60 10.77
N THR A 123 15.41 8.74 10.05
CA THR A 123 14.11 9.13 10.61
C THR A 123 13.02 8.13 10.27
N ASP A 124 11.98 8.07 11.09
CA ASP A 124 10.81 7.23 10.83
C ASP A 124 10.09 7.61 9.53
N ALA A 125 10.16 8.89 9.13
CA ALA A 125 9.57 9.38 7.89
C ALA A 125 10.34 8.86 6.66
N GLU A 126 11.66 8.86 6.72
CA GLU A 126 12.51 8.25 5.68
C GLU A 126 12.30 6.75 5.62
N LEU A 127 12.21 6.08 6.79
CA LEU A 127 11.94 4.65 6.85
C LEU A 127 10.58 4.31 6.24
N LEU A 128 9.54 5.08 6.56
CA LEU A 128 8.20 4.88 5.98
C LEU A 128 8.22 5.08 4.46
N LYS A 129 8.94 6.09 3.96
CA LYS A 129 9.11 6.30 2.52
C LYS A 129 9.81 5.13 1.84
N LEU A 130 10.85 4.58 2.46
CA LEU A 130 11.58 3.42 1.97
C LEU A 130 10.72 2.15 1.99
N GLU A 131 10.00 1.91 3.09
CA GLU A 131 9.03 0.80 3.22
C GLU A 131 7.96 0.88 2.13
N THR A 132 7.41 2.07 1.88
CA THR A 132 6.45 2.30 0.80
C THR A 132 7.05 2.06 -0.58
N HIS A 133 8.30 2.48 -0.82
CA HIS A 133 8.99 2.23 -2.08
C HIS A 133 9.10 0.72 -2.38
N TYR A 134 9.64 -0.05 -1.43
CA TYR A 134 9.79 -1.50 -1.56
C TYR A 134 8.44 -2.21 -1.68
N ARG A 135 7.48 -1.88 -0.82
CA ARG A 135 6.13 -2.46 -0.88
C ARG A 135 5.54 -2.35 -2.28
N LYS A 136 5.55 -1.14 -2.85
CA LYS A 136 4.97 -0.89 -4.17
C LYS A 136 5.69 -1.66 -5.27
N ILE A 137 7.02 -1.76 -5.22
CA ILE A 137 7.79 -2.57 -6.15
C ILE A 137 7.40 -4.05 -6.03
N TYR A 138 7.37 -4.62 -4.83
CA TYR A 138 7.03 -6.05 -4.65
C TYR A 138 5.57 -6.37 -4.96
N THR A 139 4.65 -5.43 -4.75
CA THR A 139 3.26 -5.60 -5.16
C THR A 139 3.14 -5.68 -6.69
N ALA A 140 3.87 -4.85 -7.43
CA ALA A 140 3.85 -4.86 -8.90
C ALA A 140 4.72 -5.99 -9.50
N HIS A 141 5.80 -6.33 -8.82
CA HIS A 141 6.78 -7.34 -9.22
C HIS A 141 7.13 -8.24 -8.03
N PRO A 142 6.30 -9.25 -7.74
CA PRO A 142 6.58 -10.22 -6.67
C PRO A 142 7.89 -11.02 -6.89
N ASP A 143 8.37 -11.05 -8.13
CA ASP A 143 9.59 -11.67 -8.62
C ASP A 143 10.76 -10.69 -8.79
N ALA A 144 10.68 -9.50 -8.18
CA ALA A 144 11.75 -8.49 -8.28
C ALA A 144 13.13 -9.09 -7.97
N ASP A 145 13.26 -9.86 -6.89
CA ASP A 145 14.44 -10.66 -6.54
C ASP A 145 15.04 -11.45 -7.71
N ALA A 146 14.21 -12.32 -8.27
CA ALA A 146 14.63 -13.18 -9.36
C ALA A 146 15.04 -12.37 -10.59
N LEU A 147 14.37 -11.24 -10.84
CA LEU A 147 14.71 -10.34 -11.93
C LEU A 147 16.07 -9.66 -11.72
N PHE A 148 16.34 -9.17 -10.51
CA PHE A 148 17.63 -8.53 -10.18
C PHE A 148 18.79 -9.52 -10.13
N ALA A 149 18.55 -10.81 -9.91
CA ALA A 149 19.58 -11.85 -9.98
C ALA A 149 19.98 -12.21 -11.43
N ARG A 150 19.19 -11.82 -12.43
CA ARG A 150 19.43 -12.18 -13.84
C ARG A 150 20.55 -11.37 -14.48
N LYS A 151 21.53 -12.05 -15.07
CA LYS A 151 22.64 -11.41 -15.79
C LYS A 151 22.18 -10.65 -17.03
N ASP A 152 21.21 -11.20 -17.76
CA ASP A 152 20.66 -10.59 -18.97
C ASP A 152 19.77 -9.38 -18.67
N PHE A 153 19.13 -9.35 -17.50
CA PHE A 153 18.49 -8.13 -16.97
C PHE A 153 19.52 -7.01 -16.82
N TRP A 154 20.61 -7.24 -16.10
CA TRP A 154 21.64 -6.21 -15.92
C TRP A 154 22.36 -5.83 -17.21
N ALA A 155 22.60 -6.78 -18.10
CA ALA A 155 23.14 -6.48 -19.44
C ALA A 155 22.19 -5.54 -20.21
N TRP A 156 20.87 -5.78 -20.16
CA TRP A 156 19.88 -4.90 -20.76
C TRP A 156 19.82 -3.55 -20.04
N VAL A 157 19.80 -3.51 -18.71
CA VAL A 157 19.76 -2.26 -17.93
C VAL A 157 20.97 -1.38 -18.25
N THR A 158 22.18 -1.94 -18.19
CA THR A 158 23.44 -1.17 -18.33
C THR A 158 23.76 -0.73 -19.76
N GLN A 159 23.08 -1.29 -20.77
CA GLN A 159 23.16 -0.82 -22.16
C GLN A 159 22.57 0.59 -22.36
N ASP A 160 21.73 1.07 -21.43
CA ASP A 160 21.11 2.40 -21.51
C ASP A 160 21.23 3.13 -20.17
N LYS A 161 21.84 4.31 -20.18
CA LYS A 161 22.06 5.11 -18.95
C LYS A 161 20.77 5.59 -18.29
N GLY A 162 19.70 5.75 -19.07
CA GLY A 162 18.37 6.06 -18.55
C GLY A 162 17.80 4.89 -17.76
N ARG A 163 17.89 3.65 -18.27
CA ARG A 163 17.46 2.43 -17.56
C ARG A 163 18.30 2.17 -16.31
N GLU A 164 19.62 2.31 -16.40
CA GLU A 164 20.51 2.18 -15.24
C GLU A 164 20.14 3.17 -14.14
N SER A 165 19.92 4.44 -14.49
CA SER A 165 19.48 5.47 -13.54
C SER A 165 18.08 5.19 -12.99
N ALA A 166 17.18 4.68 -13.82
CA ALA A 166 15.82 4.32 -13.42
C ALA A 166 15.82 3.21 -12.35
N ILE A 167 16.62 2.17 -12.51
CA ILE A 167 16.70 1.04 -11.58
C ILE A 167 17.45 1.41 -10.28
N THR A 168 18.51 2.21 -10.37
CA THR A 168 19.37 2.49 -9.21
C THR A 168 18.94 3.70 -8.39
N LYS A 169 18.27 4.68 -9.01
CA LYS A 169 17.97 5.99 -8.40
C LYS A 169 16.56 6.51 -8.72
N GLY A 170 15.77 5.75 -9.47
CA GLY A 170 14.48 6.18 -9.95
C GLY A 170 13.41 6.25 -8.85
N SER A 171 12.30 6.91 -9.16
CA SER A 171 11.09 6.81 -8.36
C SER A 171 10.52 5.38 -8.41
N THR A 172 9.65 5.03 -7.46
CA THR A 172 8.92 3.76 -7.44
C THR A 172 8.31 3.42 -8.81
N ASP A 173 7.55 4.34 -9.40
CA ASP A 173 6.87 4.12 -10.67
C ASP A 173 7.88 3.92 -11.82
N THR A 174 9.01 4.61 -11.75
CA THR A 174 10.08 4.49 -12.74
C THR A 174 10.75 3.12 -12.68
N VAL A 175 11.00 2.60 -11.47
CA VAL A 175 11.53 1.24 -11.27
C VAL A 175 10.54 0.20 -11.79
N ILE A 176 9.27 0.27 -11.37
CA ILE A 176 8.21 -0.66 -11.78
C ILE A 176 8.05 -0.67 -13.31
N ARG A 177 7.99 0.50 -13.93
CA ARG A 177 7.90 0.60 -15.39
C ARG A 177 9.09 -0.06 -16.08
N THR A 178 10.31 0.21 -15.62
CA THR A 178 11.54 -0.33 -16.23
C THR A 178 11.61 -1.85 -16.11
N MET A 179 11.19 -2.41 -14.97
CA MET A 179 11.08 -3.86 -14.77
C MET A 179 10.02 -4.49 -15.69
N SER A 180 8.86 -3.84 -15.83
CA SER A 180 7.80 -4.26 -16.74
C SER A 180 8.24 -4.27 -18.20
N GLU A 181 8.98 -3.25 -18.62
CA GLU A 181 9.54 -3.13 -19.97
C GLU A 181 10.53 -4.27 -20.27
N PHE A 182 11.39 -4.64 -19.32
CA PHE A 182 12.28 -5.79 -19.51
C PHE A 182 11.48 -7.09 -19.73
N LYS A 183 10.46 -7.33 -18.92
CA LYS A 183 9.63 -8.54 -19.05
C LYS A 183 8.89 -8.58 -20.39
N ALA A 184 8.35 -7.45 -20.85
CA ALA A 184 7.72 -7.37 -22.17
C ALA A 184 8.73 -7.75 -23.28
N ASN A 185 9.95 -7.21 -23.22
CA ASN A 185 11.03 -7.54 -24.16
C ASN A 185 11.45 -9.02 -24.09
N ASP A 186 11.50 -9.61 -22.91
CA ASP A 186 11.88 -11.01 -22.68
C ASP A 186 10.81 -11.99 -23.20
N TRP A 187 9.54 -11.60 -23.14
CA TRP A 187 8.43 -12.31 -23.77
C TRP A 187 8.54 -12.29 -25.29
N GLU A 188 8.80 -11.12 -25.89
CA GLU A 188 8.97 -10.97 -27.33
C GLU A 188 10.17 -11.75 -27.89
N ARG A 189 11.22 -11.94 -27.09
CA ARG A 189 12.41 -12.72 -27.47
C ARG A 189 12.25 -14.23 -27.26
N GLY A 190 11.15 -14.69 -26.66
CA GLY A 190 10.91 -16.11 -26.37
C GLY A 190 11.83 -16.71 -25.31
N THR A 191 12.52 -15.89 -24.52
CA THR A 191 13.47 -16.30 -23.47
C THR A 191 12.79 -16.52 -22.12
N MET A 192 11.54 -16.09 -21.97
CA MET A 192 10.75 -16.30 -20.76
C MET A 192 10.03 -17.67 -20.78
N LYS A 193 10.33 -18.54 -19.82
CA LYS A 193 9.44 -19.68 -19.49
C LYS A 193 8.31 -19.16 -18.60
N ALA A 194 7.07 -19.61 -18.86
CA ALA A 194 5.90 -19.24 -18.05
C ALA A 194 6.20 -19.40 -16.55
N PRO A 195 5.78 -18.46 -15.69
CA PRO A 195 6.12 -18.52 -14.27
C PRO A 195 5.50 -19.78 -13.64
N PRO A 196 6.29 -20.66 -12.99
CA PRO A 196 5.71 -21.69 -12.15
C PRO A 196 5.14 -21.05 -10.89
N SER A 197 3.96 -21.48 -10.47
CA SER A 197 3.34 -21.00 -9.23
C SER A 197 4.19 -21.40 -8.01
N GLY A 198 4.88 -20.44 -7.37
CA GLY A 198 5.12 -20.45 -5.92
C GLY A 198 6.47 -20.91 -5.35
N SER A 199 7.59 -20.19 -5.54
CA SER A 199 8.78 -20.34 -4.65
C SER A 199 9.60 -19.06 -4.45
N ASN A 200 10.01 -18.81 -3.20
CA ASN A 200 10.60 -17.58 -2.63
C ASN A 200 12.16 -17.49 -2.75
N PRO A 201 12.73 -16.50 -3.45
CA PRO A 201 14.18 -16.42 -3.75
C PRO A 201 15.03 -15.36 -2.98
N PHE A 202 14.55 -14.74 -1.88
CA PHE A 202 15.20 -13.62 -1.18
C PHE A 202 16.28 -14.00 -0.15
N ALA A 203 17.24 -14.86 -0.50
CA ALA A 203 18.31 -15.30 0.41
C ALA A 203 19.67 -14.55 0.21
N ASP A 204 19.74 -13.46 -0.56
CA ASP A 204 21.01 -12.79 -0.89
C ASP A 204 21.34 -11.59 0.04
N PRO A 205 22.48 -11.60 0.77
CA PRO A 205 22.86 -10.56 1.72
C PRO A 205 23.34 -9.22 1.11
N ASN A 206 23.43 -9.03 -0.21
CA ASN A 206 24.01 -7.82 -0.82
C ASN A 206 23.01 -6.81 -1.46
N TYR A 207 21.73 -7.13 -1.54
CA TYR A 207 20.70 -6.34 -2.24
C TYR A 207 20.23 -5.02 -1.57
N GLY A 208 20.93 -3.89 -1.76
CA GLY A 208 20.36 -2.56 -1.42
C GLY A 208 21.35 -1.46 -1.03
N LYS A 209 22.66 -1.74 -1.03
CA LYS A 209 23.72 -0.92 -0.41
C LYS A 209 23.86 0.53 -0.90
N GLU A 210 23.13 0.96 -1.93
CA GLU A 210 23.40 2.21 -2.66
C GLU A 210 22.26 3.24 -2.69
N LEU A 211 21.06 2.96 -2.15
CA LEU A 211 19.93 3.93 -2.21
C LEU A 211 20.10 5.15 -1.29
N LEU A 212 21.32 5.42 -0.85
CA LEU A 212 21.63 6.34 0.23
C LEU A 212 22.98 6.99 0.02
N GLN A 213 23.16 7.52 -1.15
CA GLN A 213 24.12 8.58 -1.37
C GLN A 213 23.37 9.74 -1.97
N LYS A 214 22.54 10.37 -1.12
CA LYS A 214 22.04 11.76 -1.22
C LYS A 214 21.37 12.16 0.09
#